data_AF-A0A497NTE9-F1
#
_entry.id   AF-A0A497NTE9-F1
#
_cell.length_a   1.000
_cell.length_b   1.000
_cell.length_c   1.000
_cell.angle_alpha   90.00
_cell.angle_beta   90.00
_cell.angle_gamma   90.00
#
_symmetry.space_group_name_H-M   'P 1'
#
loop_
_entity.id
_entity.type
_entity.pdbx_description
1 polymer ?
#
loop_
_entity_poly.entity_id
_entity_poly.type
_entity_poly.pdbx_seq_one_letter_code
_entity_poly.pdbx_strand_id
1 'polypeptide(L)'
;MNINASSDSLWSFQKKVLLLVNVAQNATGREMAIDLNRLSVALYFSYETSTKKVEYQFYWINFSQLSSREIIVGDVFSVKNFFNDMLYGDGSLYIKYPSDYEVKEASPKPDELTTSLHTLKWISAQAFCRGKPKIILNEFETVKPSANISQIISCLILAISLTFASFFAYLKIRNKHQKMKSDKALNLSRIESDEEKILRILKASGGRTLQSLIVKQCGFSKAKTSQLLTTLEKKGVIKRLRRGRSKIVMLIE
;
A
#
# COMPACT_ATOMS: atom_id res chain seq x y z
N MET A 1 26.21 48.59 22.00
CA MET A 1 25.02 47.84 21.56
C MET A 1 23.84 48.41 22.32
N ASN A 2 22.90 49.09 21.64
CA ASN A 2 21.78 49.73 22.31
C ASN A 2 20.67 48.68 22.53
N ILE A 3 20.46 48.28 23.78
CA ILE A 3 19.50 47.25 24.19
C ILE A 3 18.07 47.66 23.80
N ASN A 4 17.83 48.96 23.60
CA ASN A 4 16.55 49.49 23.14
C ASN A 4 16.29 49.28 21.64
N ALA A 5 17.33 49.05 20.82
CA ALA A 5 17.16 48.91 19.37
C ALA A 5 16.39 47.63 18.98
N SER A 6 16.45 46.57 19.80
CA SER A 6 15.68 45.34 19.59
C SER A 6 14.23 45.48 20.08
N SER A 7 13.99 46.23 21.16
CA SER A 7 12.63 46.50 21.65
C SER A 7 11.87 47.41 20.69
N ASP A 8 12.53 48.45 20.17
CA ASP A 8 11.94 49.37 19.19
C ASP A 8 11.67 48.67 17.84
N SER A 9 12.54 47.75 17.42
CA SER A 9 12.33 46.96 16.21
C SER A 9 11.20 45.94 16.37
N LEU A 10 11.06 45.30 17.53
CA LEU A 10 9.95 44.39 17.82
C LEU A 10 8.61 45.12 17.86
N TRP A 11 8.54 46.28 18.54
CA TRP A 11 7.31 47.06 18.65
C TRP A 11 6.84 47.61 17.29
N SER A 12 7.78 48.14 16.50
CA SER A 12 7.48 48.62 15.14
C SER A 12 7.04 47.48 14.22
N PHE A 13 7.69 46.31 14.32
CA PHE A 13 7.28 45.10 13.61
C PHE A 13 5.87 44.66 14.00
N GLN A 14 5.59 44.55 15.32
CA GLN A 14 4.27 44.17 15.83
C GLN A 14 3.16 45.08 15.27
N LYS A 15 3.37 46.41 15.30
CA LYS A 15 2.42 47.37 14.73
C LYS A 15 2.20 47.15 13.23
N LYS A 16 3.27 46.92 12.47
CA LYS A 16 3.19 46.65 11.02
C LYS A 16 2.36 45.40 10.72
N VAL A 17 2.66 44.28 11.38
CA VAL A 17 1.93 43.03 11.11
C VAL A 17 0.47 43.11 11.56
N LEU A 18 0.17 43.76 12.70
CA LEU A 18 -1.21 43.97 13.14
C LEU A 18 -2.00 44.81 12.12
N LEU A 19 -1.39 45.87 11.59
CA LEU A 19 -2.00 46.68 10.54
C LEU A 19 -2.24 45.83 9.27
N LEU A 20 -1.24 45.07 8.83
CA LEU A 20 -1.33 44.22 7.65
C LEU A 20 -2.49 43.22 7.77
N VAL A 21 -2.59 42.51 8.90
CA VAL A 21 -3.64 41.50 9.10
C VAL A 21 -5.02 42.14 9.17
N ASN A 22 -5.16 43.29 9.83
CA ASN A 22 -6.44 44.02 9.85
C ASN A 22 -6.87 44.47 8.44
N VAL A 23 -5.94 45.00 7.63
CA VAL A 23 -6.23 45.40 6.25
C VAL A 23 -6.58 44.18 5.39
N ALA A 24 -5.89 43.06 5.54
CA ALA A 24 -6.19 41.82 4.84
C ALA A 24 -7.55 41.23 5.24
N GLN A 25 -7.88 41.22 6.53
CA GLN A 25 -9.20 40.80 7.04
C GLN A 25 -10.31 41.63 6.41
N ASN A 26 -10.18 42.97 6.40
CA ASN A 26 -11.19 43.84 5.80
C ASN A 26 -11.29 43.68 4.27
N ALA A 27 -10.17 43.43 3.58
CA ALA A 27 -10.16 43.25 2.14
C ALA A 27 -10.74 41.89 1.68
N THR A 28 -10.65 40.86 2.52
CA THR A 28 -11.09 39.49 2.20
C THR A 28 -12.42 39.12 2.85
N GLY A 29 -12.85 39.85 3.88
CA GLY A 29 -14.05 39.55 4.67
C GLY A 29 -13.88 38.33 5.59
N ARG A 30 -12.65 37.88 5.83
CA ARG A 30 -12.34 36.64 6.57
C ARG A 30 -11.64 36.96 7.88
N GLU A 31 -12.10 36.33 8.97
CA GLU A 31 -11.46 36.51 10.27
C GLU A 31 -10.04 35.95 10.29
N MET A 32 -9.11 36.80 10.72
CA MET A 32 -7.68 36.50 10.80
C MET A 32 -7.12 37.04 12.11
N ALA A 33 -6.07 36.39 12.60
CA ALA A 33 -5.40 36.83 13.82
C ALA A 33 -3.89 36.58 13.74
N ILE A 34 -3.17 37.26 14.62
CA ILE A 34 -1.75 37.02 14.86
C ILE A 34 -1.61 36.40 16.25
N ASP A 35 -0.84 35.33 16.34
CA ASP A 35 -0.39 34.84 17.65
C ASP A 35 0.81 35.68 18.11
N LEU A 36 0.55 36.63 19.02
CA LEU A 36 1.55 37.53 19.56
C LEU A 36 2.65 36.81 20.36
N ASN A 37 2.39 35.60 20.88
CA ASN A 37 3.40 34.81 21.59
C ASN A 37 4.41 34.18 20.62
N ARG A 38 4.09 34.14 19.33
CA ARG A 38 4.93 33.59 18.26
C ARG A 38 5.51 34.68 17.36
N LEU A 39 5.56 35.91 17.88
CA LEU A 39 6.24 37.05 17.28
C LEU A 39 7.69 37.10 17.76
N SER A 40 8.66 37.20 16.84
CA SER A 40 10.07 37.38 17.21
C SER A 40 10.84 38.19 16.19
N VAL A 41 11.91 38.84 16.67
CA VAL A 41 12.89 39.54 15.85
C VAL A 41 14.28 39.07 16.26
N ALA A 42 15.04 38.54 15.32
CA ALA A 42 16.40 38.08 15.53
C ALA A 42 17.38 38.89 14.68
N LEU A 43 18.51 39.29 15.28
CA LEU A 43 19.62 39.93 14.56
C LEU A 43 20.80 38.98 14.48
N TYR A 44 21.26 38.73 13.26
CA TYR A 44 22.43 37.94 12.95
C TYR A 44 23.54 38.85 12.43
N PHE A 45 24.76 38.63 12.94
CA PHE A 45 25.96 39.32 12.51
C PHE A 45 26.92 38.27 11.93
N SER A 46 27.35 38.45 10.69
CA SER A 46 28.43 37.66 10.12
C SER A 46 29.69 38.51 10.14
N TYR A 47 30.65 38.15 11.00
CA TYR A 47 31.93 38.85 11.08
C TYR A 47 32.76 38.67 9.80
N GLU A 48 32.72 37.48 9.21
CA GLU A 48 33.46 37.15 7.98
C GLU A 48 33.02 37.99 6.78
N THR A 49 31.71 38.21 6.62
CA THR A 49 31.16 38.97 5.49
C THR A 49 30.86 40.42 5.87
N SER A 50 31.05 40.81 7.13
CA SER A 50 30.63 42.10 7.69
C SER A 50 29.14 42.43 7.43
N THR A 51 28.30 41.40 7.25
CA THR A 51 26.87 41.58 6.98
C THR A 51 26.04 41.48 8.25
N LYS A 52 24.90 42.18 8.23
CA LYS A 52 23.87 42.12 9.26
C LYS A 52 22.59 41.61 8.62
N LYS A 53 22.00 40.54 9.16
CA LYS A 53 20.68 40.03 8.76
C LYS A 53 19.72 40.24 9.93
N VAL A 54 18.54 40.80 9.64
CA VAL A 54 17.43 40.86 10.60
C VAL A 54 16.36 39.90 10.11
N GLU A 55 15.89 39.03 10.99
CA GLU A 55 14.82 38.07 10.72
C GLU A 55 13.61 38.41 11.57
N TYR A 56 12.47 38.53 10.91
CA TYR A 56 11.18 38.82 11.52
C TYR A 56 10.29 37.60 11.36
N GLN A 57 9.70 37.12 12.45
CA GLN A 57 8.84 35.94 12.44
C GLN A 57 7.53 36.24 13.16
N PHE A 58 6.43 35.76 12.60
CA PHE A 58 5.10 35.81 13.21
C PHE A 58 4.26 34.64 12.74
N TYR A 59 3.24 34.27 13.51
CA TYR A 59 2.29 33.23 13.14
C TYR A 59 0.94 33.86 12.79
N TRP A 60 0.53 33.70 11.53
CA TRP A 60 -0.71 34.24 10.98
C TRP A 60 -1.79 33.15 10.94
N ILE A 61 -2.80 33.28 11.79
CA ILE A 61 -3.94 32.38 11.89
C ILE A 61 -4.93 32.70 10.77
N ASN A 62 -5.43 31.66 10.12
CA ASN A 62 -6.26 31.77 8.92
C ASN A 62 -5.55 32.63 7.85
N PHE A 63 -4.31 32.31 7.51
CA PHE A 63 -3.64 32.98 6.39
C PHE A 63 -4.23 32.53 5.04
N SER A 64 -4.36 31.22 4.84
CA SER A 64 -4.93 30.62 3.64
C SER A 64 -6.43 30.35 3.78
N GLN A 65 -7.12 30.27 2.66
CA GLN A 65 -8.48 29.75 2.60
C GLN A 65 -8.43 28.21 2.51
N LEU A 66 -9.26 27.56 3.31
CA LEU A 66 -9.44 26.11 3.29
C LEU A 66 -10.75 25.79 2.59
N SER A 67 -10.69 24.95 1.56
CA SER A 67 -11.82 24.21 1.00
C SER A 67 -11.66 22.74 1.37
N SER A 68 -12.68 21.90 1.13
CA SER A 68 -12.74 20.52 1.62
C SER A 68 -11.49 19.67 1.36
N ARG A 69 -10.75 19.95 0.27
CA ARG A 69 -9.48 19.30 -0.07
C ARG A 69 -8.45 20.26 -0.69
N GLU A 70 -8.70 21.57 -0.61
CA GLU A 70 -7.81 22.56 -1.25
C GLU A 70 -7.36 23.60 -0.23
N ILE A 71 -6.08 23.98 -0.31
CA ILE A 71 -5.54 25.16 0.36
C ILE A 71 -5.32 26.22 -0.72
N ILE A 72 -5.99 27.36 -0.58
CA ILE A 72 -5.87 28.48 -1.51
C ILE A 72 -5.15 29.62 -0.80
N VAL A 73 -4.06 30.09 -1.41
CA VAL A 73 -3.28 31.25 -0.97
C VAL A 73 -3.33 32.29 -2.08
N GLY A 74 -3.69 33.54 -1.76
CA GLY A 74 -3.56 34.63 -2.74
C GLY A 74 -4.44 35.84 -2.47
N ASP A 75 -5.59 35.62 -1.86
CA ASP A 75 -6.56 36.65 -1.46
C ASP A 75 -5.92 37.73 -0.58
N VAL A 76 -5.12 37.33 0.41
CA VAL A 76 -4.36 38.22 1.31
C VAL A 76 -3.39 39.17 0.58
N PHE A 77 -2.87 38.78 -0.60
CA PHE A 77 -2.00 39.64 -1.41
C PHE A 77 -2.79 40.66 -2.25
N SER A 78 -4.12 40.70 -2.13
CA SER A 78 -4.96 41.73 -2.75
C SER A 78 -4.87 43.07 -2.03
N VAL A 79 -4.23 43.11 -0.85
CA VAL A 79 -3.88 44.35 -0.16
C VAL A 79 -2.91 45.14 -1.03
N LYS A 80 -3.22 46.43 -1.23
CA LYS A 80 -2.37 47.32 -2.04
C LYS A 80 -0.97 47.38 -1.45
N ASN A 81 0.04 47.25 -2.31
CA ASN A 81 1.46 47.34 -1.95
C ASN A 81 1.84 46.42 -0.77
N PHE A 82 1.28 45.20 -0.73
CA PHE A 82 1.52 44.21 0.34
C PHE A 82 3.01 44.07 0.70
N PHE A 83 3.88 43.88 -0.29
CA PHE A 83 5.32 43.70 -0.03
C PHE A 83 6.06 45.03 0.21
N ASN A 84 5.72 46.08 -0.55
CA ASN A 84 6.45 47.34 -0.53
C ASN A 84 6.11 48.24 0.68
N ASP A 85 4.82 48.41 0.98
CA ASP A 85 4.38 49.37 1.99
C ASP A 85 4.12 48.69 3.34
N MET A 86 3.45 47.52 3.32
CA MET A 86 3.06 46.82 4.54
C MET A 86 4.19 45.98 5.13
N LEU A 87 5.12 45.50 4.29
CA LEU A 87 6.30 44.76 4.71
C LEU A 87 7.57 45.63 4.56
N TYR A 88 8.66 45.05 4.03
CA TYR A 88 10.00 45.63 4.02
C TYR A 88 10.56 45.83 2.59
N GLY A 89 9.72 45.79 1.56
CA GLY A 89 10.13 45.99 0.17
C GLY A 89 10.19 44.70 -0.65
N ASP A 90 10.99 44.76 -1.72
CA ASP A 90 11.28 43.59 -2.54
C ASP A 90 12.14 42.56 -1.79
N GLY A 91 11.89 41.30 -2.10
CA GLY A 91 12.64 40.17 -1.58
C GLY A 91 12.21 38.87 -2.23
N SER A 92 12.98 37.82 -1.97
CA SER A 92 12.59 36.48 -2.39
C SER A 92 11.43 35.99 -1.54
N LEU A 93 10.38 35.48 -2.18
CA LEU A 93 9.30 34.79 -1.50
C LEU A 93 9.58 33.29 -1.49
N TYR A 94 9.57 32.69 -0.32
CA TYR A 94 9.71 31.25 -0.14
C TYR A 94 8.48 30.72 0.60
N ILE A 95 7.80 29.74 0.01
CA ILE A 95 6.61 29.11 0.57
C ILE A 95 6.87 27.62 0.71
N LYS A 96 6.74 27.13 1.95
CA LYS A 96 6.73 25.71 2.27
C LYS A 96 5.29 25.28 2.60
N TYR A 97 4.82 24.21 1.98
CA TYR A 97 3.46 23.70 2.17
C TYR A 97 3.47 22.31 2.83
N PRO A 98 2.32 21.86 3.37
CA PRO A 98 2.22 20.56 4.02
C PRO A 98 2.51 19.38 3.07
N SER A 99 3.07 18.30 3.61
CA SER A 99 3.55 17.16 2.81
C SER A 99 2.45 16.29 2.21
N ASP A 100 1.21 16.45 2.71
CA ASP A 100 -0.01 15.79 2.25
C ASP A 100 -0.70 16.54 1.10
N TYR A 101 -0.08 17.61 0.59
CA TYR A 101 -0.60 18.41 -0.52
C TYR A 101 0.37 18.44 -1.71
N GLU A 102 -0.19 18.68 -2.89
CA GLU A 102 0.54 18.98 -4.12
C GLU A 102 0.12 20.33 -4.73
N VAL A 103 1.01 20.95 -5.50
CA VAL A 103 0.71 22.23 -6.18
C VAL A 103 -0.15 21.95 -7.41
N LYS A 104 -1.41 22.35 -7.36
CA LYS A 104 -2.33 22.32 -8.52
C LYS A 104 -2.13 23.54 -9.42
N GLU A 105 -1.95 24.72 -8.83
CA GLU A 105 -1.71 25.97 -9.57
C GLU A 105 -0.78 26.88 -8.76
N ALA A 106 0.16 27.56 -9.45
CA ALA A 106 0.94 28.64 -8.89
C ALA A 106 1.15 29.73 -9.95
N SER A 107 0.70 30.96 -9.66
CA SER A 107 0.72 32.08 -10.59
C SER A 107 1.14 33.37 -9.87
N PRO A 108 2.13 34.14 -10.37
CA PRO A 108 2.98 33.83 -11.52
C PRO A 108 3.82 32.57 -11.28
N LYS A 109 4.37 32.00 -12.36
CA LYS A 109 5.16 30.77 -12.28
C LYS A 109 6.32 30.97 -11.28
N PRO A 110 6.54 30.05 -10.33
CA PRO A 110 7.69 30.10 -9.43
C PRO A 110 9.00 29.95 -10.20
N ASP A 111 10.04 30.64 -9.73
CA ASP A 111 11.41 30.49 -10.27
C ASP A 111 11.98 29.11 -9.93
N GLU A 112 11.63 28.59 -8.75
CA GLU A 112 12.05 27.27 -8.29
C GLU A 112 10.86 26.55 -7.63
N LEU A 113 10.61 25.31 -8.06
CA LEU A 113 9.63 24.40 -7.47
C LEU A 113 10.34 23.09 -7.13
N THR A 114 10.36 22.75 -5.84
CA THR A 114 10.99 21.52 -5.34
C THR A 114 9.93 20.66 -4.67
N THR A 115 9.33 19.75 -5.44
CA THR A 115 8.22 18.89 -4.96
C THR A 115 8.63 18.01 -3.78
N SER A 116 9.86 17.49 -3.75
CA SER A 116 10.35 16.65 -2.66
C SER A 116 10.47 17.37 -1.31
N LEU A 117 10.66 18.69 -1.33
CA LEU A 117 10.74 19.53 -0.12
C LEU A 117 9.44 20.29 0.16
N HIS A 118 8.45 20.16 -0.74
CA HIS A 118 7.18 20.89 -0.72
C HIS A 118 7.39 22.40 -0.69
N THR A 119 8.23 22.92 -1.61
CA THR A 119 8.64 24.32 -1.60
C THR A 119 8.48 25.02 -2.95
N LEU A 120 8.03 26.26 -2.89
CA LEU A 120 7.90 27.21 -3.99
C LEU A 120 8.76 28.44 -3.69
N LYS A 121 9.46 28.96 -4.69
CA LYS A 121 10.29 30.15 -4.54
C LYS A 121 10.16 31.10 -5.70
N TRP A 122 10.11 32.38 -5.37
CA TRP A 122 10.31 33.50 -6.29
C TRP A 122 11.51 34.30 -5.80
N ILE A 123 12.39 34.71 -6.71
CA ILE A 123 13.61 35.47 -6.40
C ILE A 123 13.27 36.93 -6.07
N SER A 124 12.19 37.45 -6.66
CA SER A 124 11.72 38.81 -6.43
C SER A 124 10.19 38.85 -6.35
N ALA A 125 9.68 39.71 -5.48
CA ALA A 125 8.26 40.00 -5.30
C ALA A 125 7.79 41.17 -6.18
N GLN A 126 8.69 41.87 -6.89
CA GLN A 126 8.35 43.02 -7.74
C GLN A 126 7.34 42.68 -8.84
N ALA A 127 7.40 41.46 -9.37
CA ALA A 127 6.50 41.00 -10.43
C ALA A 127 5.08 40.68 -9.93
N PHE A 128 4.84 40.69 -8.61
CA PHE A 128 3.53 40.40 -8.05
C PHE A 128 2.58 41.59 -8.22
N CYS A 129 1.58 41.42 -9.06
CA CYS A 129 0.43 42.31 -9.11
C CYS A 129 -0.57 41.98 -7.99
N ARG A 130 -1.60 42.82 -7.85
CA ARG A 130 -2.62 42.67 -6.81
C ARG A 130 -3.22 41.26 -6.80
N GLY A 131 -3.24 40.62 -5.64
CA GLY A 131 -3.76 39.25 -5.46
C GLY A 131 -2.81 38.14 -5.92
N LYS A 132 -1.55 38.48 -6.18
CA LYS A 132 -0.49 37.52 -6.54
C LYS A 132 0.61 37.48 -5.47
N PRO A 133 1.28 36.34 -5.28
CA PRO A 133 1.06 35.08 -6.00
C PRO A 133 -0.22 34.35 -5.56
N LYS A 134 -0.89 33.71 -6.51
CA LYS A 134 -2.01 32.80 -6.24
C LYS A 134 -1.50 31.37 -6.32
N ILE A 135 -1.72 30.61 -5.26
CA ILE A 135 -1.32 29.21 -5.12
C ILE A 135 -2.55 28.41 -4.73
N ILE A 136 -2.79 27.32 -5.45
CA ILE A 136 -3.81 26.33 -5.15
C ILE A 136 -3.10 25.03 -4.90
N LEU A 137 -3.26 24.52 -3.68
CA LEU A 137 -2.74 23.22 -3.27
C LEU A 137 -3.92 22.25 -3.16
N ASN A 138 -3.72 21.01 -3.60
CA ASN A 138 -4.72 19.95 -3.50
C ASN A 138 -4.19 18.85 -2.58
N GLU A 139 -5.03 18.35 -1.68
CA GLU A 139 -4.69 17.23 -0.81
C GLU A 139 -4.49 15.98 -1.67
N PHE A 140 -3.48 15.16 -1.35
CA PHE A 140 -3.32 13.85 -1.98
C PHE A 140 -4.59 13.05 -1.77
N GLU A 141 -5.13 12.46 -2.84
CA GLU A 141 -6.14 11.43 -2.67
C GLU A 141 -5.48 10.24 -1.97
N THR A 142 -5.63 10.17 -0.64
CA THR A 142 -5.46 8.89 0.04
C THR A 142 -6.51 7.99 -0.61
N VAL A 143 -6.07 7.06 -1.46
CA VAL A 143 -6.92 5.96 -1.89
C VAL A 143 -7.27 5.23 -0.60
N LYS A 144 -8.39 5.60 0.03
CA LYS A 144 -8.96 4.80 1.10
C LYS A 144 -9.15 3.43 0.47
N PRO A 145 -8.52 2.36 0.97
CA PRO A 145 -8.83 1.03 0.48
C PRO A 145 -10.33 0.89 0.69
N SER A 146 -11.08 0.91 -0.42
CA SER A 146 -12.54 0.88 -0.33
C SER A 146 -12.88 -0.35 0.51
N ALA A 147 -13.70 -0.14 1.54
CA ALA A 147 -14.10 -1.16 2.50
C ALA A 147 -14.75 -2.41 1.85
N ASN A 148 -14.93 -2.39 0.54
CA ASN A 148 -15.55 -3.41 -0.29
C ASN A 148 -14.64 -4.59 -0.63
N ILE A 149 -13.32 -4.55 -0.39
CA ILE A 149 -12.49 -5.74 -0.65
C ILE A 149 -12.90 -6.90 0.29
N SER A 150 -13.29 -6.62 1.54
CA SER A 150 -13.79 -7.67 2.45
C SER A 150 -15.15 -8.24 2.03
N GLN A 151 -16.05 -7.40 1.49
CA GLN A 151 -17.37 -7.84 1.00
C GLN A 151 -17.24 -8.63 -0.31
N ILE A 152 -16.34 -8.22 -1.21
CA ILE A 152 -16.07 -8.96 -2.46
C ILE A 152 -15.47 -10.34 -2.14
N ILE A 153 -14.53 -10.42 -1.19
CA ILE A 153 -13.96 -11.70 -0.74
C ILE A 153 -15.03 -12.57 -0.06
N SER A 154 -15.90 -11.99 0.78
CA SER A 154 -17.00 -12.71 1.43
C SER A 154 -18.02 -13.27 0.43
N CYS A 155 -18.40 -12.49 -0.59
CA CYS A 155 -19.28 -12.94 -1.67
C CYS A 155 -18.64 -14.05 -2.53
N LEU A 156 -17.34 -13.97 -2.81
CA LEU A 156 -16.61 -15.03 -3.54
C LEU A 156 -16.56 -16.33 -2.73
N ILE A 157 -16.32 -16.27 -1.42
CA ILE A 157 -16.33 -17.46 -0.55
C ILE A 157 -17.73 -18.08 -0.47
N LEU A 158 -18.79 -17.26 -0.38
CA LEU A 158 -20.16 -17.75 -0.38
C LEU A 158 -20.54 -18.39 -1.73
N ALA A 159 -20.16 -17.78 -2.86
CA ALA A 159 -20.43 -18.34 -4.19
C ALA A 159 -19.68 -19.67 -4.43
N ILE A 160 -18.44 -19.80 -3.97
CA ILE A 160 -17.68 -21.06 -4.04
C ILE A 160 -18.32 -22.12 -3.12
N SER A 161 -18.81 -21.74 -1.94
CA SER A 161 -19.47 -22.69 -1.03
C SER A 161 -20.80 -23.23 -1.58
N LEU A 162 -21.60 -22.40 -2.26
CA LEU A 162 -22.87 -22.80 -2.87
C LEU A 162 -22.66 -23.72 -4.07
N THR A 163 -21.63 -23.48 -4.88
CA THR A 163 -21.27 -24.36 -6.01
C THR A 163 -20.61 -25.66 -5.54
N PHE A 164 -19.82 -25.65 -4.46
CA PHE A 164 -19.32 -26.87 -3.84
C PHE A 164 -20.43 -27.71 -3.20
N ALA A 165 -21.39 -27.08 -2.52
CA ALA A 165 -22.53 -27.77 -1.91
C ALA A 165 -23.46 -28.38 -2.96
N SER A 166 -23.74 -27.66 -4.05
CA SER A 166 -24.53 -28.20 -5.18
C SER A 166 -23.80 -29.33 -5.89
N PHE A 167 -22.48 -29.22 -6.08
CA PHE A 167 -21.64 -30.27 -6.69
C PHE A 167 -21.53 -31.51 -5.78
N PHE A 168 -21.38 -31.36 -4.47
CA PHE A 168 -21.39 -32.46 -3.51
C PHE A 168 -22.78 -33.11 -3.40
N ALA A 169 -23.86 -32.33 -3.40
CA ALA A 169 -25.22 -32.85 -3.43
C ALA A 169 -25.48 -33.62 -4.74
N TYR A 170 -25.03 -33.10 -5.88
CA TYR A 170 -25.09 -33.76 -7.18
C TYR A 170 -24.30 -35.07 -7.21
N LEU A 171 -23.08 -35.09 -6.65
CA LEU A 171 -22.28 -36.32 -6.49
C LEU A 171 -22.98 -37.34 -5.57
N LYS A 172 -23.61 -36.88 -4.48
CA LYS A 172 -24.32 -37.75 -3.53
C LYS A 172 -25.62 -38.32 -4.12
N ILE A 173 -26.33 -37.54 -4.93
CA ILE A 173 -27.55 -37.97 -5.65
C ILE A 173 -27.19 -38.94 -6.79
N ARG A 174 -26.08 -38.72 -7.51
CA ARG A 174 -25.56 -39.66 -8.52
C ARG A 174 -25.19 -41.01 -7.91
N ASN A 175 -24.58 -41.00 -6.72
CA ASN A 175 -24.28 -42.24 -5.98
C ASN A 175 -25.53 -42.98 -5.47
N LYS A 176 -26.67 -42.28 -5.29
CA LYS A 176 -27.95 -42.92 -4.91
C LYS A 176 -28.65 -43.57 -6.11
N HIS A 177 -28.56 -42.98 -7.30
CA HIS A 177 -29.11 -43.58 -8.53
C HIS A 177 -28.26 -44.73 -9.10
N GLN A 178 -26.94 -44.77 -8.86
CA GLN A 178 -26.13 -45.95 -9.17
C GLN A 178 -26.39 -47.15 -8.24
N LYS A 179 -26.97 -46.91 -7.05
CA LYS A 179 -27.25 -47.96 -6.05
C LYS A 179 -28.54 -48.76 -6.29
N MET A 180 -29.32 -48.47 -7.33
CA MET A 180 -30.55 -49.23 -7.66
C MET A 180 -30.54 -49.90 -9.04
N LYS A 181 -29.52 -49.68 -9.88
CA LYS A 181 -29.40 -50.35 -11.19
C LYS A 181 -28.25 -51.35 -11.28
N SER A 182 -27.42 -51.44 -10.23
CA SER A 182 -26.25 -52.34 -10.18
C SER A 182 -26.49 -53.65 -9.42
N ASP A 183 -27.69 -53.87 -8.86
CA ASP A 183 -28.02 -55.11 -8.14
C ASP A 183 -28.60 -56.22 -9.04
N LYS A 184 -28.69 -56.01 -10.37
CA LYS A 184 -29.38 -56.97 -11.27
C LYS A 184 -28.61 -57.42 -12.50
N ALA A 185 -27.32 -57.11 -12.64
CA ALA A 185 -26.54 -57.65 -13.76
C ALA A 185 -25.09 -58.00 -13.35
N LEU A 186 -24.85 -59.31 -13.23
CA LEU A 186 -23.56 -60.02 -13.09
C LEU A 186 -22.82 -59.77 -11.76
N ASN A 187 -22.81 -60.64 -10.76
CA ASN A 187 -22.92 -62.11 -10.77
C ASN A 187 -22.06 -62.82 -11.83
N LEU A 188 -20.82 -62.33 -12.06
CA LEU A 188 -19.73 -63.18 -12.58
C LEU A 188 -18.34 -62.49 -12.46
N SER A 189 -17.71 -62.53 -11.28
CA SER A 189 -16.24 -62.74 -11.11
C SER A 189 -15.76 -62.42 -9.68
N ARG A 190 -15.61 -63.50 -8.91
CA ARG A 190 -14.52 -63.79 -7.96
C ARG A 190 -13.71 -62.58 -7.45
N ILE A 191 -13.85 -62.27 -6.16
CA ILE A 191 -13.05 -61.32 -5.39
C ILE A 191 -11.55 -61.57 -5.65
N GLU A 192 -10.90 -60.71 -6.42
CA GLU A 192 -9.45 -60.72 -6.56
C GLU A 192 -8.82 -60.15 -5.30
N SER A 193 -7.97 -60.93 -4.63
CA SER A 193 -7.27 -60.47 -3.42
C SER A 193 -6.15 -59.47 -3.78
N ASP A 194 -5.85 -58.54 -2.89
CA ASP A 194 -4.78 -57.53 -3.07
C ASP A 194 -3.40 -58.15 -3.42
N GLU A 195 -3.15 -59.39 -2.98
CA GLU A 195 -1.96 -60.17 -3.33
C GLU A 195 -1.96 -60.64 -4.79
N GLU A 196 -3.11 -61.09 -5.31
CA GLU A 196 -3.26 -61.58 -6.68
C GLU A 196 -3.05 -60.46 -7.70
N LYS A 197 -3.47 -59.24 -7.35
CA LYS A 197 -3.20 -58.04 -8.17
C LYS A 197 -1.71 -57.77 -8.31
N ILE A 198 -0.93 -57.93 -7.24
CA ILE A 198 0.55 -57.78 -7.29
C ILE A 198 1.17 -58.88 -8.14
N LEU A 199 0.70 -60.13 -8.01
CA LEU A 199 1.20 -61.26 -8.78
C LEU A 199 0.90 -61.11 -10.28
N ARG A 200 -0.29 -60.61 -10.65
CA ARG A 200 -0.64 -60.33 -12.05
C ARG A 200 0.31 -59.32 -12.67
N ILE A 201 0.59 -58.22 -11.96
CA ILE A 201 1.50 -57.17 -12.43
C ILE A 201 2.94 -57.68 -12.55
N LEU A 202 3.38 -58.50 -11.59
CA LEU A 202 4.71 -59.08 -11.61
C LEU A 202 4.88 -60.06 -12.79
N LYS A 203 3.88 -60.91 -13.05
CA LYS A 203 3.85 -61.80 -14.23
C LYS A 203 3.81 -61.03 -15.55
N ALA A 204 2.95 -60.00 -15.64
CA ALA A 204 2.88 -59.14 -16.82
C ALA A 204 4.19 -58.37 -17.10
N SER A 205 5.00 -58.14 -16.07
CA SER A 205 6.33 -57.51 -16.20
C SER A 205 7.47 -58.50 -16.45
N GLY A 206 7.18 -59.75 -16.84
CA GLY A 206 8.20 -60.79 -17.08
C GLY A 206 8.83 -61.35 -15.81
N GLY A 207 8.10 -61.30 -14.68
CA GLY A 207 8.50 -61.91 -13.41
C GLY A 207 9.50 -61.08 -12.59
N ARG A 208 9.99 -59.93 -13.07
CA ARG A 208 10.97 -59.08 -12.35
C ARG A 208 10.65 -57.61 -12.56
N THR A 209 10.47 -56.85 -11.47
CA THR A 209 10.22 -55.41 -11.57
C THR A 209 10.71 -54.65 -10.34
N LEU A 210 10.79 -53.32 -10.43
CA LEU A 210 11.14 -52.47 -9.30
C LEU A 210 9.95 -52.32 -8.35
N GLN A 211 10.19 -52.41 -7.04
CA GLN A 211 9.14 -52.21 -6.03
C GLN A 211 8.44 -50.84 -6.17
N SER A 212 9.18 -49.80 -6.57
CA SER A 212 8.62 -48.47 -6.83
C SER A 212 7.64 -48.45 -8.01
N LEU A 213 7.81 -49.31 -9.01
CA LEU A 213 6.86 -49.45 -10.12
C LEU A 213 5.62 -50.22 -9.68
N ILE A 214 5.76 -51.23 -8.82
CA ILE A 214 4.62 -51.95 -8.23
C ILE A 214 3.72 -50.99 -7.45
N VAL A 215 4.29 -50.08 -6.65
CA VAL A 215 3.53 -49.04 -5.93
C VAL A 215 2.72 -48.20 -6.91
N LYS A 216 3.33 -47.76 -8.01
CA LYS A 216 2.66 -46.95 -9.04
C LYS A 216 1.56 -47.72 -9.76
N GLN A 217 1.80 -48.97 -10.14
CA GLN A 217 0.86 -49.77 -10.94
C GLN A 217 -0.29 -50.35 -10.11
N CYS A 218 -0.05 -50.72 -8.86
CA CYS A 218 -1.11 -51.23 -7.97
C CYS A 218 -1.99 -50.10 -7.42
N GLY A 219 -1.44 -48.88 -7.31
CA GLY A 219 -2.09 -47.74 -6.65
C GLY A 219 -2.10 -47.85 -5.12
N PHE A 220 -1.34 -48.79 -4.55
CA PHE A 220 -1.25 -48.99 -3.11
C PHE A 220 -0.28 -48.01 -2.46
N SER A 221 -0.47 -47.72 -1.16
CA SER A 221 0.51 -46.94 -0.40
C SER A 221 1.83 -47.71 -0.27
N LYS A 222 2.96 -46.99 -0.14
CA LYS A 222 4.29 -47.62 0.04
C LYS A 222 4.31 -48.62 1.20
N ALA A 223 3.61 -48.31 2.30
CA ALA A 223 3.48 -49.18 3.47
C ALA A 223 2.69 -50.45 3.16
N LYS A 224 1.52 -50.33 2.52
CA LYS A 224 0.67 -51.48 2.13
C LYS A 224 1.39 -52.39 1.13
N THR A 225 2.05 -51.83 0.12
CA THR A 225 2.88 -52.61 -0.81
C THR A 225 4.02 -53.32 -0.09
N SER A 226 4.67 -52.67 0.88
CA SER A 226 5.73 -53.31 1.67
C SER A 226 5.22 -54.49 2.50
N GLN A 227 4.03 -54.36 3.11
CA GLN A 227 3.39 -55.43 3.88
C GLN A 227 2.98 -56.62 3.00
N LEU A 228 2.36 -56.36 1.85
CA LEU A 228 1.94 -57.41 0.92
C LEU A 228 3.15 -58.14 0.31
N LEU A 229 4.19 -57.42 -0.09
CA LEU A 229 5.44 -58.04 -0.56
C LEU A 229 6.13 -58.85 0.54
N THR A 230 6.04 -58.42 1.80
CA THR A 230 6.57 -59.21 2.93
C THR A 230 5.76 -60.48 3.13
N THR A 231 4.45 -60.43 2.92
CA THR A 231 3.57 -61.60 3.02
C THR A 231 3.84 -62.59 1.89
N LEU A 232 4.00 -62.11 0.65
CA LEU A 232 4.36 -62.95 -0.50
C LEU A 232 5.78 -63.54 -0.39
N GLU A 233 6.72 -62.81 0.21
CA GLU A 233 8.08 -63.31 0.49
C GLU A 233 8.06 -64.38 1.60
N LYS A 234 7.26 -64.20 2.65
CA LYS A 234 7.03 -65.24 3.68
C LYS A 234 6.37 -66.50 3.11
N LYS A 235 5.49 -66.35 2.12
CA LYS A 235 4.87 -67.45 1.38
C LYS A 235 5.80 -68.10 0.34
N GLY A 236 7.02 -67.58 0.17
CA GLY A 236 8.02 -68.13 -0.76
C GLY A 236 7.75 -67.83 -2.24
N VAL A 237 6.80 -66.94 -2.57
CA VAL A 237 6.37 -66.69 -3.96
C VAL A 237 7.28 -65.67 -4.67
N ILE A 238 7.96 -64.82 -3.90
CA ILE A 238 8.82 -63.75 -4.43
C ILE A 238 10.11 -63.59 -3.63
N LYS A 239 11.16 -63.04 -4.27
CA LYS A 239 12.43 -62.64 -3.64
C LYS A 239 12.69 -61.15 -3.87
N ARG A 240 13.20 -60.45 -2.85
CA ARG A 240 13.63 -59.04 -2.98
C ARG A 240 15.15 -58.90 -2.96
N LEU A 241 15.71 -58.19 -3.93
CA LEU A 241 17.12 -57.83 -4.00
C LEU A 241 17.30 -56.31 -3.94
N ARG A 242 18.26 -55.83 -3.14
CA ARG A 242 18.56 -54.40 -3.06
C ARG A 242 19.32 -53.96 -4.31
N ARG A 243 18.85 -52.91 -4.99
CA ARG A 243 19.54 -52.25 -6.10
C ARG A 243 19.50 -50.73 -5.89
N GLY A 244 20.61 -50.18 -5.40
CA GLY A 244 20.73 -48.75 -5.10
C GLY A 244 19.69 -48.30 -4.06
N ARG A 245 18.88 -47.30 -4.44
CA ARG A 245 17.82 -46.70 -3.60
C ARG A 245 16.47 -47.43 -3.65
N SER A 246 16.36 -48.55 -4.37
CA SER A 246 15.12 -49.35 -4.49
C SER A 246 15.39 -50.85 -4.37
N LYS A 247 14.33 -51.66 -4.31
CA LYS A 247 14.41 -53.12 -4.32
C LYS A 247 13.82 -53.64 -5.64
N ILE A 248 14.49 -54.60 -6.25
CA ILE A 248 13.90 -55.41 -7.33
C ILE A 248 13.15 -56.56 -6.68
N VAL A 249 11.90 -56.75 -7.09
CA VAL A 249 11.06 -57.88 -6.73
C VAL A 249 11.08 -58.86 -7.89
N MET A 250 11.33 -60.14 -7.59
CA MET A 250 11.38 -61.20 -8.57
C MET A 250 10.45 -62.32 -8.13
N LEU A 251 9.70 -62.90 -9.07
CA LEU A 251 8.97 -64.13 -8.85
C LEU A 251 9.99 -65.26 -8.69
N ILE A 252 9.78 -66.11 -7.69
CA ILE A 252 10.48 -67.40 -7.59
C ILE A 252 9.55 -68.38 -8.31
N GLU A 253 10.07 -69.07 -9.33
CA GLU A 253 9.37 -70.21 -9.93
C GLU A 253 9.38 -71.40 -8.97
#